data_AF-A0A967YU45-F1
#
_entry.id   AF-A0A967YU45-F1
#
_cell.length_a   1.000
_cell.length_b   1.000
_cell.length_c   1.000
_cell.angle_alpha   90.00
_cell.angle_beta   90.00
_cell.angle_gamma   90.00
#
_symmetry.space_group_name_H-M   'P 1'
#
loop_
_entity.id
_entity.type
_entity.pdbx_description
1 polymer ?
#
loop_
_entity_poly.entity_id
_entity_poly.type
_entity_poly.pdbx_seq_one_letter_code
_entity_poly.pdbx_strand_id
1 'polypeptide(L)'
;MTSTPTYEELLQKVKELEGEAHQVEEATKSLRRTGQYINTAMNSLSANMAILDENGVILETNRSWQRFGLENKIETPADTVGLNYLEICDSTIGDPEEVRKAREVADGIRKVIAGDVDEFATDYPCHSPEEKRWCYVRATRMA
;
A
#
# COMPACT_ATOMS: atom_id res chain seq x y z
N MET A 1 23.30 6.18 -47.16
CA MET A 1 23.16 4.77 -47.59
C MET A 1 23.54 3.91 -46.39
N THR A 2 22.56 3.42 -45.62
CA THR A 2 22.83 2.45 -44.57
C THR A 2 23.04 1.10 -45.25
N SER A 3 24.24 0.52 -45.09
CA SER A 3 24.58 -0.79 -45.63
C SER A 3 23.65 -1.84 -45.04
N THR A 4 23.16 -2.76 -45.88
CA THR A 4 22.34 -3.89 -45.42
C THR A 4 23.20 -4.78 -44.52
N PRO A 5 22.73 -5.14 -43.31
CA PRO A 5 23.49 -5.99 -42.40
C PRO A 5 23.75 -7.36 -43.02
N THR A 6 24.93 -7.90 -42.74
CA THR A 6 25.36 -9.23 -43.18
C THR A 6 24.67 -10.33 -42.38
N TYR A 7 24.68 -11.56 -42.90
CA TYR A 7 24.12 -12.72 -42.20
C TYR A 7 24.78 -12.98 -40.84
N GLU A 8 26.11 -12.77 -40.73
CA GLU A 8 26.84 -12.92 -39.47
C GLU A 8 26.45 -11.85 -38.45
N GLU A 9 26.26 -10.60 -38.88
CA GLU A 9 25.76 -9.51 -38.01
C GLU A 9 24.35 -9.80 -37.50
N LEU A 10 23.48 -10.37 -38.34
CA LEU A 10 22.13 -10.78 -37.93
C LEU A 10 22.17 -11.92 -36.91
N LEU A 11 23.01 -12.94 -37.10
CA LEU A 11 23.17 -14.05 -36.15
C LEU A 11 23.70 -13.57 -34.81
N GLN A 12 24.69 -12.68 -34.82
CA GLN A 12 25.23 -12.08 -33.60
C GLN A 12 24.14 -11.30 -32.87
N LYS A 13 23.31 -10.55 -33.60
CA LYS A 13 22.22 -9.78 -33.00
C LYS A 13 21.12 -10.66 -32.39
N VAL A 14 20.76 -11.77 -33.04
CA VAL A 14 19.82 -12.75 -32.48
C VAL A 14 20.35 -13.32 -31.16
N LYS A 15 21.62 -13.70 -31.12
CA LYS A 15 22.25 -14.25 -29.90
C LYS A 15 22.26 -13.24 -28.75
N GLU A 16 22.51 -11.96 -29.05
CA GLU A 16 22.41 -10.88 -28.04
C GLU A 16 20.98 -10.74 -27.50
N LEU A 17 19.98 -10.69 -28.38
CA LEU A 17 18.58 -10.57 -27.99
C LEU A 17 18.08 -11.78 -27.18
N GLU A 18 18.53 -12.99 -27.51
CA GLU A 18 18.24 -14.19 -26.72
C GLU A 18 18.83 -14.10 -25.31
N GLY A 19 20.06 -13.57 -25.20
CA GLY A 19 20.70 -13.30 -23.92
C GLY A 19 19.94 -12.25 -23.08
N GLU A 20 19.53 -11.14 -23.71
CA GLU A 20 18.73 -10.09 -23.06
C GLU A 20 17.36 -10.62 -22.61
N ALA A 21 16.67 -11.37 -23.47
CA ALA A 21 15.38 -11.98 -23.16
C ALA A 21 15.47 -12.94 -21.96
N HIS A 22 16.52 -13.76 -21.90
CA HIS A 22 16.75 -14.66 -20.78
C HIS A 22 17.00 -13.88 -19.46
N GLN A 23 17.76 -12.79 -19.50
CA GLN A 23 17.98 -11.94 -18.33
C GLN A 23 16.69 -11.27 -17.84
N VAL A 24 15.85 -10.76 -18.75
CA VAL A 24 14.56 -10.18 -18.42
C VAL A 24 13.63 -11.23 -17.79
N GLU A 25 13.61 -12.46 -18.31
CA GLU A 25 12.80 -13.54 -17.76
C GLU A 25 13.21 -13.88 -16.31
N GLU A 26 14.51 -14.04 -16.05
CA GLU A 26 15.02 -14.33 -14.72
C GLU A 26 14.78 -13.19 -13.73
N ALA A 27 14.98 -11.93 -14.15
CA ALA A 27 14.66 -10.77 -13.34
C ALA A 27 13.16 -10.71 -12.99
N THR A 28 12.28 -10.99 -13.96
CA THR A 28 10.82 -11.02 -13.76
C THR A 28 10.41 -12.13 -12.79
N LYS A 29 11.00 -13.33 -12.91
CA LYS A 29 10.75 -14.43 -11.97
C LYS A 29 11.18 -14.06 -10.55
N SER A 30 12.34 -13.43 -10.41
CA SER A 30 12.87 -12.97 -9.12
C SER A 30 11.94 -11.94 -8.47
N LEU A 31 11.55 -10.90 -9.23
CA LEU A 31 10.61 -9.88 -8.75
C LEU A 31 9.26 -10.48 -8.33
N ARG A 32 8.71 -11.39 -9.13
CA ARG A 32 7.46 -12.09 -8.80
C ARG A 32 7.58 -12.87 -7.50
N ARG A 33 8.71 -13.56 -7.28
CA ARG A 33 8.96 -14.35 -6.07
C ARG A 33 9.06 -13.44 -4.84
N THR A 34 9.77 -12.32 -4.95
CA THR A 34 9.84 -11.30 -3.89
C THR A 34 8.46 -10.74 -3.56
N GLY A 35 7.67 -10.38 -4.58
CA GLY A 35 6.29 -9.91 -4.41
C GLY A 35 5.41 -10.91 -3.66
N GLN A 36 5.53 -12.21 -3.97
CA GLN A 36 4.82 -13.27 -3.25
C GLN A 36 5.20 -13.37 -1.77
N TYR A 37 6.47 -13.19 -1.42
CA TYR A 37 6.92 -13.20 -0.03
C TYR A 37 6.41 -12.00 0.76
N ILE A 38 6.48 -10.79 0.17
CA ILE A 38 5.94 -9.57 0.80
C ILE A 38 4.44 -9.73 1.04
N ASN A 39 3.70 -10.19 0.03
CA ASN A 39 2.26 -10.43 0.16
C ASN A 39 1.94 -11.46 1.24
N THR A 40 2.70 -12.56 1.31
CA THR A 40 2.51 -13.59 2.34
C THR A 40 2.78 -13.04 3.74
N ALA A 41 3.83 -12.24 3.91
CA ALA A 41 4.19 -11.63 5.18
C ALA A 41 3.14 -10.60 5.64
N MET A 42 2.75 -9.68 4.76
CA MET A 42 1.69 -8.69 5.05
C MET A 42 0.39 -9.38 5.48
N ASN A 43 0.01 -10.45 4.78
CA ASN A 43 -1.23 -11.18 5.00
C ASN A 43 -1.19 -12.15 6.18
N SER A 44 -0.04 -12.40 6.81
CA SER A 44 0.07 -13.20 8.04
C SER A 44 -0.05 -12.35 9.32
N LEU A 45 0.10 -11.03 9.20
CA LEU A 45 -0.03 -10.10 10.31
C LEU A 45 -1.50 -9.90 10.68
N SER A 46 -1.77 -9.84 11.98
CA SER A 46 -3.10 -9.55 12.55
C SER A 46 -3.40 -8.06 12.67
N ALA A 47 -2.42 -7.20 12.40
CA ALA A 47 -2.63 -5.76 12.35
C ALA A 47 -3.34 -5.39 11.05
N ASN A 48 -4.27 -4.44 11.09
CA ASN A 48 -4.87 -3.87 9.89
C ASN A 48 -3.82 -2.97 9.23
N MET A 49 -3.40 -3.31 8.02
CA MET A 49 -2.35 -2.57 7.30
C MET A 49 -2.86 -2.04 5.97
N ALA A 50 -2.47 -0.80 5.68
CA ALA A 50 -2.65 -0.14 4.39
C ALA A 50 -1.34 0.54 3.97
N ILE A 51 -1.00 0.46 2.69
CA ILE A 51 0.07 1.23 2.06
C ILE A 51 -0.60 2.40 1.34
N LEU A 52 -0.12 3.62 1.57
CA LEU A 52 -0.64 4.83 0.96
C LEU A 52 0.38 5.40 -0.03
N ASP A 53 -0.10 6.07 -1.08
CA ASP A 53 0.71 6.95 -1.91
C ASP A 53 0.95 8.32 -1.23
N GLU A 54 1.69 9.21 -1.89
CA GLU A 54 1.99 10.56 -1.40
C GLU A 54 0.76 11.48 -1.26
N ASN A 55 -0.39 11.11 -1.83
CA ASN A 55 -1.64 11.85 -1.73
C ASN A 55 -2.60 11.25 -0.70
N GLY A 56 -2.23 10.12 -0.08
CA GLY A 56 -3.06 9.38 0.87
C GLY A 56 -3.99 8.34 0.24
N VAL A 57 -3.83 8.03 -1.05
CA VAL A 57 -4.60 6.99 -1.74
C VAL A 57 -4.08 5.61 -1.33
N ILE A 58 -5.01 4.72 -0.97
CA ILE A 58 -4.70 3.35 -0.58
C ILE A 58 -4.26 2.54 -1.80
N LEU A 59 -3.00 2.10 -1.80
CA LEU A 59 -2.39 1.29 -2.86
C LEU A 59 -2.58 -0.22 -2.62
N GLU A 60 -2.45 -0.66 -1.37
CA GLU A 60 -2.55 -2.08 -1.00
C GLU A 60 -2.99 -2.21 0.46
N THR A 61 -3.75 -3.27 0.77
CA THR A 61 -4.16 -3.61 2.14
C THR A 61 -3.99 -5.09 2.41
N ASN A 62 -3.80 -5.46 3.68
CA ASN A 62 -3.69 -6.87 4.06
C ASN A 62 -5.05 -7.52 4.37
N ARG A 63 -5.05 -8.85 4.50
CA ARG A 63 -6.26 -9.63 4.86
C ARG A 63 -6.95 -9.15 6.14
N SER A 64 -6.19 -8.67 7.14
CA SER A 64 -6.78 -8.18 8.40
C SER A 64 -7.62 -6.93 8.18
N TRP A 65 -7.11 -5.97 7.39
CA TRP A 65 -7.84 -4.76 7.00
C TRP A 65 -9.15 -5.09 6.26
N GLN A 66 -9.08 -6.00 5.29
CA GLN A 66 -10.24 -6.42 4.51
C GLN A 66 -11.33 -7.04 5.40
N ARG A 67 -10.91 -7.92 6.31
CA ARG A 67 -11.81 -8.55 7.28
C ARG A 67 -12.46 -7.50 8.19
N PHE A 68 -11.69 -6.53 8.67
CA PHE A 68 -12.21 -5.44 9.49
C PHE A 68 -13.27 -4.63 8.72
N GLY A 69 -13.04 -4.31 7.44
CA GLY A 69 -14.04 -3.63 6.60
C GLY A 69 -15.35 -4.43 6.47
N LEU A 70 -15.26 -5.74 6.22
CA LEU A 70 -16.42 -6.63 6.12
C LEU A 70 -17.20 -6.73 7.44
N GLU A 71 -16.50 -6.86 8.57
CA GLU A 71 -17.10 -6.93 9.90
C GLU A 71 -17.83 -5.63 10.27
N ASN A 72 -17.33 -4.48 9.80
CA ASN A 72 -17.96 -3.17 9.96
C ASN A 72 -18.95 -2.80 8.86
N LYS A 73 -19.21 -3.70 7.89
CA LYS A 73 -20.20 -3.53 6.80
C LYS A 73 -20.02 -2.23 6.01
N ILE A 74 -18.78 -1.89 5.69
CA ILE A 74 -18.50 -0.71 4.86
C ILE A 74 -19.19 -0.85 3.49
N GLU A 75 -19.66 0.28 2.95
CA GLU A 75 -20.35 0.30 1.65
C GLU A 75 -19.39 0.21 0.45
N THR A 76 -18.09 0.31 0.72
CA THR A 76 -17.01 0.27 -0.27
C THR A 76 -16.44 -1.14 -0.41
N PRO A 77 -15.61 -1.41 -1.45
CA PRO A 77 -14.86 -2.65 -1.50
C PRO A 77 -14.07 -2.88 -0.20
N ALA A 78 -14.04 -4.12 0.28
CA ALA A 78 -13.45 -4.48 1.56
C ALA A 78 -11.96 -4.08 1.69
N ASP A 79 -11.23 -4.09 0.58
CA ASP A 79 -9.82 -3.70 0.52
C ASP A 79 -9.60 -2.19 0.53
N THR A 80 -10.64 -1.40 0.27
CA THR A 80 -10.61 0.07 0.16
C THR A 80 -9.56 0.62 -0.82
N VAL A 81 -9.02 -0.23 -1.72
CA VAL A 81 -7.95 0.16 -2.65
C VAL A 81 -8.48 1.21 -3.63
N GLY A 82 -7.68 2.25 -3.87
CA GLY A 82 -8.03 3.40 -4.70
C GLY A 82 -8.84 4.49 -3.99
N LEU A 83 -9.25 4.30 -2.73
CA LEU A 83 -9.84 5.35 -1.91
C LEU A 83 -8.76 6.19 -1.23
N ASN A 84 -9.06 7.47 -0.98
CA ASN A 84 -8.17 8.35 -0.22
C ASN A 84 -8.48 8.24 1.28
N TYR A 85 -7.56 7.63 2.04
CA TYR A 85 -7.71 7.44 3.49
C TYR A 85 -7.77 8.77 4.24
N LEU A 86 -6.98 9.77 3.82
CA LEU A 86 -6.92 11.07 4.46
C LEU A 86 -8.21 11.86 4.27
N GLU A 87 -8.80 11.80 3.06
CA GLU A 87 -10.10 12.43 2.79
C GLU A 87 -11.23 11.76 3.59
N ILE A 88 -11.19 10.43 3.76
CA ILE A 88 -12.15 9.71 4.62
C ILE A 88 -12.02 10.20 6.07
N CYS A 89 -10.80 10.33 6.59
CA CYS A 89 -10.57 10.85 7.93
C CYS A 89 -11.04 12.31 8.08
N ASP A 90 -10.76 13.17 7.09
CA ASP A 90 -11.18 14.58 7.13
C ASP A 90 -12.70 14.75 7.06
N SER A 91 -13.37 13.90 6.27
CA SER A 91 -14.82 13.91 6.06
C SER A 91 -15.60 13.15 7.13
N THR A 92 -14.92 12.60 8.14
CA THR A 92 -15.57 11.91 9.26
C THR A 92 -16.54 12.86 9.98
N ILE A 93 -17.76 12.37 10.20
CA ILE A 93 -18.84 13.03 10.93
C ILE A 93 -19.34 12.11 12.03
N GLY A 94 -19.89 12.67 13.11
CA GLY A 94 -20.40 11.89 14.24
C GLY A 94 -19.98 12.50 15.57
N ASP A 95 -19.52 11.66 16.49
CA ASP A 95 -19.09 12.10 17.81
C ASP A 95 -17.90 13.10 17.71
N PRO A 96 -17.92 14.23 18.43
CA PRO A 96 -16.86 15.23 18.33
C PRO A 96 -15.46 14.73 18.68
N GLU A 97 -15.33 13.73 19.56
CA GLU A 97 -14.05 13.12 19.88
C GLU A 97 -13.55 12.23 18.74
N GLU A 98 -14.42 11.43 18.13
CA GLU A 98 -14.10 10.62 16.95
C GLU A 98 -13.67 11.51 15.78
N VAL A 99 -14.41 12.58 15.49
CA VAL A 99 -14.09 13.54 14.43
C VAL A 99 -12.74 14.22 14.68
N ARG A 100 -12.48 14.68 15.91
CA ARG A 100 -11.20 15.29 16.29
C ARG A 100 -10.05 14.33 16.04
N LYS A 101 -10.23 13.07 16.44
CA LYS A 101 -9.18 12.06 16.38
C LYS A 101 -8.94 11.56 14.96
N ALA A 102 -9.97 11.43 14.12
CA ALA A 102 -9.82 11.14 12.70
C ALA A 102 -8.95 12.20 12.00
N ARG A 103 -9.21 13.48 12.27
CA ARG A 103 -8.41 14.60 11.73
C ARG A 103 -6.98 14.59 12.25
N GLU A 104 -6.78 14.30 13.54
CA GLU A 104 -5.45 14.14 14.13
C GLU A 104 -4.63 13.05 13.43
N VAL A 105 -5.27 11.92 13.10
CA VAL A 105 -4.63 10.82 12.35
C VAL A 105 -4.26 11.27 10.94
N ALA A 106 -5.17 11.93 10.23
CA ALA A 106 -4.90 12.44 8.88
C ALA A 106 -3.72 13.42 8.88
N ASP A 107 -3.70 14.37 9.82
CA ASP A 107 -2.62 15.35 9.95
C ASP A 107 -1.28 14.72 10.34
N GLY A 108 -1.31 13.72 11.21
CA GLY A 108 -0.13 12.94 11.58
C GLY A 108 0.49 12.21 10.39
N ILE A 109 -0.35 11.53 9.59
CA ILE A 109 0.09 10.84 8.37
C ILE A 109 0.63 11.85 7.34
N ARG A 110 -0.01 13.01 7.17
CA ARG A 110 0.49 14.07 6.28
C ARG A 110 1.90 14.54 6.64
N LYS A 111 2.21 14.69 7.93
CA LYS A 111 3.56 15.05 8.38
C LYS A 111 4.59 13.96 8.06
N VAL A 112 4.21 12.69 8.21
CA VAL A 112 5.05 11.54 7.80
C VAL A 112 5.26 11.56 6.28
N ILE A 113 4.20 11.76 5.50
CA ILE A 113 4.26 11.88 4.04
C ILE A 113 5.07 13.10 3.60
N ALA A 114 5.06 14.22 4.34
CA ALA A 114 5.90 15.39 4.04
C ALA A 114 7.38 15.16 4.39
N GLY A 115 7.67 14.21 5.29
CA GLY A 115 9.01 14.00 5.84
C GLY A 115 9.33 14.96 6.99
N ASP A 116 8.32 15.62 7.56
CA ASP A 116 8.48 16.49 8.73
C ASP A 116 8.74 15.67 10.01
N VAL A 117 8.24 14.44 10.05
CA VAL A 117 8.47 13.45 11.12
C VAL A 117 8.69 12.07 10.50
N ASP A 118 9.55 11.25 11.12
CA ASP A 118 9.82 9.89 10.64
C ASP A 118 8.65 8.92 10.95
N GLU A 119 7.94 9.18 12.05
CA GLU A 119 6.87 8.33 12.56
C GLU A 119 5.76 9.17 13.21
N PHE A 120 4.52 8.73 12.99
CA PHE A 120 3.36 9.19 13.74
C PHE A 120 2.67 7.99 14.40
N ALA A 121 2.26 8.15 15.66
CA ALA A 121 1.46 7.15 16.34
C ALA A 121 0.50 7.80 17.35
N THR A 122 -0.71 7.26 17.45
CA THR A 122 -1.68 7.66 18.48
C THR A 122 -2.59 6.49 18.83
N ASP A 123 -3.03 6.46 20.07
CA ASP A 123 -4.20 5.73 20.51
C ASP A 123 -5.48 6.50 20.17
N TYR A 124 -6.57 5.78 19.91
CA TYR A 124 -7.88 6.37 19.73
C TYR A 124 -9.01 5.46 20.21
N PRO A 125 -10.11 6.03 20.75
CA PRO A 125 -11.31 5.26 21.02
C PRO A 125 -11.94 4.83 19.69
N CYS A 126 -12.21 3.54 19.56
CA CYS A 126 -13.06 2.98 18.51
C CYS A 126 -14.15 2.21 19.22
N HIS A 127 -15.23 2.91 19.54
CA HIS A 127 -16.36 2.33 20.26
C HIS A 127 -17.37 1.82 19.24
N SER A 128 -17.76 0.55 19.35
CA SER A 128 -19.01 0.09 18.76
C SER A 128 -20.13 0.27 19.78
N PRO A 129 -21.41 0.27 19.36
CA PRO A 129 -22.52 0.27 20.30
C PRO A 129 -22.45 -0.87 21.32
N GLU A 130 -21.79 -1.97 20.97
CA GLU A 130 -21.64 -3.19 21.76
C GLU A 130 -20.33 -3.29 22.56
N GLU A 131 -19.26 -2.58 22.17
CA GLU A 131 -17.97 -2.67 22.86
C GLU A 131 -17.14 -1.37 22.81
N LYS A 132 -16.60 -0.98 23.97
CA LYS A 132 -15.59 0.08 24.05
C LYS A 132 -14.19 -0.49 23.86
N ARG A 133 -13.56 -0.18 22.72
CA ARG A 133 -12.19 -0.57 22.42
C ARG A 133 -11.29 0.63 22.24
N TRP A 134 -10.01 0.42 22.54
CA TRP A 134 -8.93 1.32 22.17
C TRP A 134 -8.23 0.73 20.96
N CYS A 135 -8.06 1.55 19.93
CA CYS A 135 -7.27 1.24 18.76
C CYS A 135 -5.95 2.01 18.82
N TYR A 136 -4.95 1.48 18.14
CA TYR A 136 -3.64 2.11 17.99
C TYR A 136 -3.35 2.21 16.50
N VAL A 137 -3.03 3.42 16.04
CA VAL A 137 -2.55 3.66 14.67
C VAL A 137 -1.10 4.09 14.73
N ARG A 138 -0.33 3.58 13.77
CA ARG A 138 1.07 3.94 13.55
C ARG A 138 1.31 4.09 12.05
N ALA A 139 1.98 5.17 11.67
CA ALA A 139 2.36 5.47 10.30
C ALA A 139 3.87 5.78 10.24
N THR A 140 4.53 5.20 9.24
CA THR A 140 5.94 5.39 8.92
C THR A 140 6.09 5.47 7.40
N ARG A 141 7.10 6.16 6.91
CA ARG A 141 7.49 6.06 5.50
C ARG A 141 8.08 4.67 5.23
N MET A 142 7.76 4.11 4.06
CA MET A 142 8.50 2.97 3.52
C MET A 142 9.82 3.50 2.93
N ALA A 143 10.94 2.93 3.37
CA ALA A 143 12.29 3.28 2.91
C ALA A 143 12.67 2.54 1.62
#